data_AF-A0A261CM48-F1
#
_entry.id   AF-A0A261CM48-F1
#
_cell.length_a   1.000
_cell.length_b   1.000
_cell.length_c   1.000
_cell.angle_alpha   90.00
_cell.angle_beta   90.00
_cell.angle_gamma   90.00
#
_symmetry.space_group_name_H-M   'P 1'
#
loop_
_entity.id
_entity.type
_entity.pdbx_description
1 polymer ?
#
loop_
_entity_poly.entity_id
_entity_poly.type
_entity_poly.pdbx_seq_one_letter_code
_entity_poly.pdbx_strand_id
1 'polypeptide(L)'
;NMLTSLAILTTIFFCLLATIDAKPATTDIVEHEEHSKIACWESKVSENLESGFQLSGEEYTLCSYMPSPSNYEQGYVNGVDLESDDYSHVFGLLSPITPGYSMLSVCIHEAFTFQRNSTQYSIRCLCNRSGCNIPGSMYNFFTFNQSPIVL
;
A
#
# COMPACT_ATOMS: atom_id res chain seq x y z
N ASN A 1 14.59 -52.80 44.80
CA ASN A 1 14.68 -52.89 43.32
C ASN A 1 13.35 -52.67 42.57
N MET A 2 12.35 -51.99 43.16
CA MET A 2 11.11 -51.58 42.45
C MET A 2 10.93 -50.05 42.43
N LEU A 3 11.41 -49.34 43.45
CA LEU A 3 11.30 -47.86 43.53
C LEU A 3 12.22 -47.12 42.55
N THR A 4 13.39 -47.69 42.21
CA THR A 4 14.33 -47.07 41.27
C THR A 4 13.84 -47.13 39.82
N SER A 5 13.10 -48.18 39.42
CA SER A 5 12.52 -48.28 38.08
C SER A 5 11.34 -47.32 37.85
N LEU A 6 10.59 -46.96 38.90
CA LEU A 6 9.44 -46.06 38.79
C LEU A 6 9.85 -44.58 38.62
N ALA A 7 10.99 -44.20 39.20
CA ALA A 7 11.56 -42.85 39.07
C ALA A 7 12.17 -42.59 37.67
N ILE A 8 12.64 -43.64 37.00
CA ILE A 8 13.20 -43.54 35.64
C ILE A 8 12.06 -43.45 34.61
N LEU A 9 10.95 -44.17 34.81
CA LEU A 9 9.80 -44.09 33.90
C LEU A 9 9.12 -42.71 33.92
N THR A 10 9.09 -42.05 35.08
CA THR A 10 8.44 -40.74 35.24
C THR A 10 9.24 -39.58 34.65
N THR A 11 10.58 -39.68 34.63
CA THR A 11 11.45 -38.69 33.97
C THR A 11 11.43 -38.81 32.44
N ILE A 12 11.26 -40.02 31.89
CA ILE A 12 11.12 -40.22 30.44
C ILE A 12 9.77 -39.67 29.93
N PHE A 13 8.69 -39.81 30.70
CA PHE A 13 7.37 -39.30 30.31
C PHE A 13 7.31 -37.75 30.26
N PHE A 14 8.08 -37.06 31.11
CA PHE A 14 8.16 -35.60 31.08
C PHE A 14 9.05 -35.05 29.95
N CYS A 15 10.07 -35.80 29.50
CA CYS A 15 10.90 -35.38 28.36
C CYS A 15 10.23 -35.60 26.99
N LEU A 16 9.26 -36.52 26.88
CA LEU A 16 8.51 -36.77 25.64
C LEU A 16 7.42 -35.74 25.34
N LEU A 17 7.09 -34.85 26.30
CA LEU A 17 6.15 -33.73 26.09
C LEU A 17 6.84 -32.44 25.63
N ALA A 18 8.18 -32.39 25.62
CA ALA A 18 8.95 -31.19 25.29
C ALA A 18 9.32 -31.06 23.80
N THR A 19 8.84 -31.95 22.93
CA THR A 19 9.10 -31.91 21.48
C THR A 19 7.80 -31.97 20.69
N ILE A 20 6.84 -31.13 21.04
CA ILE A 20 5.89 -30.64 20.04
C ILE A 20 6.52 -29.36 19.52
N ASP A 21 7.42 -29.50 18.56
CA ASP A 21 7.76 -28.42 17.64
C ASP A 21 6.48 -28.17 16.83
N ALA A 22 5.56 -27.42 17.45
CA ALA A 22 4.43 -26.85 16.78
C ALA A 22 5.02 -25.87 15.78
N LYS A 23 5.40 -26.40 14.62
CA LYS A 23 5.54 -25.61 13.40
C LYS A 23 4.33 -24.67 13.41
N PRO A 24 4.51 -23.34 13.42
CA PRO A 24 3.37 -22.46 13.33
C PRO A 24 2.62 -22.91 12.08
N ALA A 25 1.35 -23.24 12.26
CA ALA A 25 0.49 -23.58 11.15
C ALA A 25 0.65 -22.44 10.15
N THR A 26 1.25 -22.72 8.99
CA THR A 26 1.22 -21.83 7.84
C THR A 26 -0.19 -21.88 7.28
N THR A 27 -1.10 -21.29 8.03
CA THR A 27 -2.47 -20.95 7.68
C THR A 27 -2.75 -19.71 8.49
N ASP A 28 -2.30 -18.59 7.97
CA ASP A 28 -3.20 -17.53 7.53
C ASP A 28 -2.52 -17.00 6.26
N ILE A 29 -3.06 -17.33 5.08
CA ILE A 29 -3.96 -16.40 4.38
C ILE A 29 -3.27 -15.04 4.42
N VAL A 30 -2.71 -14.63 3.28
CA VAL A 30 -2.58 -13.20 3.01
C VAL A 30 -4.00 -12.68 3.21
N GLU A 31 -4.29 -12.20 4.42
CA GLU A 31 -5.45 -11.36 4.66
C GLU A 31 -5.29 -10.32 3.57
N HIS A 32 -6.17 -10.39 2.57
CA HIS A 32 -6.59 -9.17 1.93
C HIS A 32 -7.10 -8.34 3.10
N GLU A 33 -6.20 -7.58 3.72
CA GLU A 33 -6.59 -6.42 4.48
C GLU A 33 -7.55 -5.72 3.53
N GLU A 34 -8.83 -5.73 3.89
CA GLU A 34 -9.88 -5.07 3.16
C GLU A 34 -9.60 -3.58 3.34
N HIS A 35 -8.59 -3.10 2.60
CA HIS A 35 -8.12 -1.75 2.71
C HIS A 35 -9.32 -0.88 2.39
N SER A 36 -9.70 -0.06 3.36
CA SER A 36 -10.88 0.80 3.28
C SER A 36 -10.91 1.50 1.93
N LYS A 37 -12.03 1.38 1.23
CA LYS A 37 -12.18 2.04 -0.06
C LYS A 37 -12.20 3.56 0.12
N ILE A 38 -11.60 4.27 -0.81
CA ILE A 38 -11.41 5.72 -0.83
C ILE A 38 -11.83 6.29 -2.17
N ALA A 39 -12.27 7.55 -2.17
CA ALA A 39 -12.50 8.30 -3.40
C ALA A 39 -11.20 8.95 -3.88
N CYS A 40 -10.95 8.94 -5.18
CA CYS A 40 -9.78 9.53 -5.80
C CYS A 40 -10.20 10.60 -6.80
N TRP A 41 -9.37 11.62 -7.00
CA TRP A 41 -9.56 12.53 -8.11
C TRP A 41 -9.25 11.82 -9.42
N GLU A 42 -10.13 12.00 -10.40
CA GLU A 42 -10.03 11.46 -11.74
C GLU A 42 -10.42 12.52 -12.77
N SER A 43 -9.91 12.39 -13.99
CA SER A 43 -10.37 13.24 -15.08
C SER A 43 -11.82 12.90 -15.46
N LYS A 44 -12.66 13.91 -15.69
CA LYS A 44 -14.07 13.69 -16.08
C LYS A 44 -14.20 12.93 -17.38
N VAL A 45 -13.23 13.10 -18.28
CA VAL A 45 -13.08 12.34 -19.52
C VAL A 45 -11.68 11.75 -19.51
N SER A 46 -11.60 10.42 -19.62
CA SER A 46 -10.33 9.68 -19.64
C SER A 46 -9.29 10.38 -20.53
N GLU A 47 -8.10 10.59 -19.98
CA GLU A 47 -6.95 11.21 -20.66
C GLU A 47 -7.14 12.66 -21.15
N ASN A 48 -8.22 13.36 -20.76
CA ASN A 48 -8.44 14.77 -21.13
C ASN A 48 -8.50 15.69 -19.91
N LEU A 49 -7.34 16.23 -19.52
CA LEU A 49 -7.21 17.18 -18.41
C LEU A 49 -8.05 18.46 -18.57
N GLU A 50 -8.35 18.88 -19.81
CA GLU A 50 -9.18 20.08 -20.06
C GLU A 50 -10.64 19.89 -19.67
N SER A 51 -11.10 18.62 -19.59
CA SER A 51 -12.45 18.29 -19.13
C SER A 51 -12.66 18.57 -17.63
N GLY A 52 -11.58 18.85 -16.90
CA GLY A 52 -11.56 19.03 -15.46
C GLY A 52 -11.55 17.70 -14.71
N PHE A 53 -11.70 17.79 -13.38
CA PHE A 53 -11.59 16.64 -12.48
C PHE A 53 -12.85 16.47 -11.64
N GLN A 54 -13.07 15.24 -11.17
CA GLN A 54 -14.09 14.89 -10.21
C GLN A 54 -13.55 13.85 -9.22
N LEU A 55 -14.16 13.76 -8.04
CA LEU A 55 -13.92 12.63 -7.14
C LEU A 55 -14.73 11.43 -7.63
N SER A 56 -14.11 10.25 -7.60
CA SER A 56 -14.75 8.95 -7.83
C SER A 56 -15.68 8.58 -6.67
N GLY A 57 -16.32 7.40 -6.76
CA GLY A 57 -16.89 6.75 -5.58
C GLY A 57 -15.79 6.21 -4.65
N GLU A 58 -16.17 5.72 -3.47
CA GLU A 58 -15.28 4.95 -2.60
C GLU A 58 -15.08 3.54 -3.16
N GLU A 59 -14.24 3.42 -4.18
CA GLU A 59 -14.02 2.17 -4.92
C GLU A 59 -12.54 1.78 -5.04
N TYR A 60 -11.65 2.76 -4.85
CA TYR A 60 -10.21 2.56 -4.91
C TYR A 60 -9.63 2.30 -3.54
N THR A 61 -8.47 1.67 -3.52
CA THR A 61 -7.70 1.46 -2.30
C THR A 61 -6.49 2.41 -2.23
N LEU A 62 -5.96 2.79 -3.38
CA LEU A 62 -4.90 3.78 -3.54
C LEU A 62 -5.31 4.80 -4.59
N CYS A 63 -4.90 6.05 -4.37
CA CYS A 63 -4.96 7.09 -5.38
C CYS A 63 -3.58 7.34 -5.96
N SER A 64 -3.53 7.71 -7.24
CA SER A 64 -2.31 8.04 -7.97
C SER A 64 -2.26 9.52 -8.34
N TYR A 65 -1.08 10.10 -8.19
CA TYR A 65 -0.69 11.41 -8.69
C TYR A 65 0.60 11.27 -9.49
N MET A 66 0.61 11.74 -10.74
CA MET A 66 1.80 11.78 -11.60
C MET A 66 1.98 13.20 -12.12
N PRO A 67 3.02 13.95 -11.71
CA PRO A 67 3.30 15.26 -12.30
C PRO A 67 3.58 15.11 -13.79
N SER A 68 3.14 16.07 -14.58
CA SER A 68 3.49 16.11 -15.99
C SER A 68 4.98 16.38 -16.15
N PRO A 69 5.73 15.54 -16.90
CA PRO A 69 7.17 15.71 -17.08
C PRO A 69 7.53 17.00 -17.84
N SER A 70 6.58 17.57 -18.59
CA SER A 70 6.75 18.84 -19.30
C SER A 70 6.23 20.05 -18.53
N ASN A 71 5.42 19.85 -17.48
CA ASN A 71 4.82 20.94 -16.71
C ASN A 71 4.45 20.49 -15.28
N TYR A 72 5.31 20.76 -14.30
CA TYR A 72 5.07 20.39 -12.89
C TYR A 72 3.92 21.15 -12.20
N GLU A 73 3.28 22.10 -12.89
CA GLU A 73 2.04 22.74 -12.45
C GLU A 73 0.80 21.90 -12.76
N GLN A 74 0.96 20.81 -13.52
CA GLN A 74 -0.09 19.89 -13.91
C GLN A 74 0.23 18.48 -13.43
N GLY A 75 -0.79 17.80 -12.91
CA GLY A 75 -0.70 16.41 -12.46
C GLY A 75 -1.81 15.58 -13.06
N TYR A 76 -1.44 14.40 -13.56
CA TYR A 76 -2.37 13.34 -13.94
C TYR A 76 -2.77 12.59 -12.67
N VAL A 77 -4.08 12.41 -12.48
CA VAL A 77 -4.63 11.84 -11.25
C VAL A 77 -5.67 10.79 -11.61
N ASN A 78 -5.64 9.65 -10.91
CA ASN A 78 -6.58 8.55 -11.09
C ASN A 78 -6.61 7.65 -9.85
N GLY A 79 -7.68 6.88 -9.70
CA GLY A 79 -7.67 5.71 -8.83
C GLY A 79 -6.75 4.62 -9.36
N VAL A 80 -6.14 3.85 -8.45
CA VAL A 80 -5.22 2.77 -8.83
C VAL A 80 -5.98 1.48 -9.06
N ASP A 81 -5.80 0.89 -10.25
CA ASP A 81 -6.15 -0.51 -10.49
C ASP A 81 -5.10 -1.41 -9.85
N LEU A 82 -5.50 -2.18 -8.83
CA LEU A 82 -4.59 -3.06 -8.09
C LEU A 82 -4.16 -4.28 -8.90
N GLU A 83 -4.86 -4.62 -9.99
CA GLU A 83 -4.47 -5.72 -10.88
C GLU A 83 -3.33 -5.32 -11.83
N SER A 84 -2.95 -4.03 -11.86
CA SER A 84 -1.94 -3.53 -12.79
C SER A 84 -0.50 -3.90 -12.40
N ASP A 85 -0.24 -4.13 -11.11
CA ASP A 85 1.11 -4.40 -10.56
C ASP A 85 1.05 -5.00 -9.14
N ASP A 86 2.17 -5.42 -8.58
CA ASP A 86 2.29 -5.83 -7.17
C ASP A 86 2.48 -4.62 -6.24
N TYR A 87 1.38 -4.17 -5.63
CA TYR A 87 1.35 -3.07 -4.69
C TYR A 87 1.67 -3.45 -3.24
N SER A 88 2.04 -4.70 -2.95
CA SER A 88 2.29 -5.18 -1.58
C SER A 88 3.33 -4.34 -0.85
N HIS A 89 4.37 -3.89 -1.55
CA HIS A 89 5.40 -3.00 -0.99
C HIS A 89 4.87 -1.61 -0.67
N VAL A 90 3.98 -1.06 -1.49
CA VAL A 90 3.37 0.25 -1.27
C VAL A 90 2.48 0.20 -0.03
N PHE A 91 1.66 -0.85 0.10
CA PHE A 91 0.87 -1.09 1.31
C PHE A 91 1.75 -1.28 2.54
N GLY A 92 2.82 -2.06 2.43
CA GLY A 92 3.78 -2.26 3.52
C GLY A 92 4.47 -0.96 3.97
N LEU A 93 4.59 0.05 3.10
CA LEU A 93 5.11 1.37 3.46
C LEU A 93 4.04 2.30 4.07
N LEU A 94 2.81 2.24 3.57
CA LEU A 94 1.71 3.09 4.02
C LEU A 94 0.98 2.57 5.28
N SER A 95 1.08 1.27 5.58
CA SER A 95 0.42 0.61 6.72
C SER A 95 1.06 0.91 8.09
N PRO A 96 2.40 0.94 8.25
CA PRO A 96 3.02 1.14 9.55
C PRO A 96 2.76 2.53 10.14
N ILE A 97 2.04 2.57 11.26
CA ILE A 97 1.98 3.75 12.13
C ILE A 97 3.09 3.60 13.16
N THR A 98 4.24 4.22 12.90
CA THR A 98 5.25 4.37 13.95
C THR A 98 4.75 5.47 14.90
N PRO A 99 4.83 5.32 16.23
CA PRO A 99 4.41 6.39 17.13
C PRO A 99 5.11 7.72 16.79
N GLY A 100 4.32 8.72 16.37
CA GLY A 100 4.81 10.03 15.91
C GLY A 100 5.21 10.14 14.43
N TYR A 101 5.18 9.05 13.65
CA TYR A 101 5.52 9.05 12.23
C TYR A 101 4.54 8.19 11.41
N SER A 102 4.02 8.75 10.33
CA SER A 102 3.16 8.05 9.38
C SER A 102 3.62 8.37 7.96
N MET A 103 3.68 7.37 7.10
CA MET A 103 3.89 7.59 5.67
C MET A 103 2.55 7.98 5.04
N LEU A 104 2.52 9.17 4.45
CA LEU A 104 1.30 9.74 3.86
C LEU A 104 1.22 9.53 2.35
N SER A 105 2.38 9.40 1.71
CA SER A 105 2.50 9.14 0.28
C SER A 105 3.82 8.46 -0.04
N VAL A 106 3.81 7.54 -0.99
CA VAL A 106 5.01 6.90 -1.54
C VAL A 106 5.18 7.36 -2.98
N CYS A 107 6.34 7.93 -3.32
CA CYS A 107 6.66 8.30 -4.71
C CYS A 107 7.74 7.37 -5.28
N ILE A 108 7.47 6.85 -6.47
CA ILE A 108 8.33 5.91 -7.20
C ILE A 108 8.69 6.47 -8.57
N HIS A 109 9.90 6.16 -9.03
CA HIS A 109 10.31 6.43 -10.40
C HIS A 109 9.94 5.23 -11.26
N GLU A 110 8.95 5.41 -12.12
CA GLU A 110 8.44 4.35 -12.97
C GLU A 110 8.83 4.62 -14.43
N ALA A 111 9.17 3.54 -15.12
CA ALA A 111 9.40 3.54 -16.55
C ALA A 111 8.09 3.17 -17.25
N PHE A 112 7.52 4.10 -18.02
CA PHE A 112 6.27 3.92 -18.73
C PHE A 112 6.47 4.02 -20.24
N THR A 113 5.70 3.21 -20.97
CA THR A 113 5.69 3.25 -22.44
C THR A 113 4.29 3.62 -22.91
N PHE A 114 4.01 4.93 -23.01
CA PHE A 114 2.72 5.43 -23.48
C PHE A 114 2.52 5.23 -25.00
N GLN A 115 3.61 5.08 -25.79
CA GLN A 115 3.56 4.81 -27.22
C GLN A 115 4.74 3.93 -27.66
N ARG A 116 4.52 3.13 -28.71
CA ARG A 116 5.30 1.95 -29.15
C ARG A 116 6.83 2.04 -29.25
N ASN A 117 7.50 3.19 -29.07
CA ASN A 117 8.95 3.31 -29.31
C ASN A 117 9.72 4.25 -28.36
N SER A 118 9.15 4.73 -27.25
CA SER A 118 9.93 5.49 -26.26
C SER A 118 9.52 5.15 -24.84
N THR A 119 10.44 4.51 -24.10
CA THR A 119 10.36 4.43 -22.64
C THR A 119 10.57 5.82 -22.06
N GLN A 120 9.57 6.32 -21.35
CA GLN A 120 9.64 7.56 -20.60
C GLN A 120 9.74 7.23 -19.12
N TYR A 121 10.47 8.03 -18.35
CA TYR A 121 10.52 7.91 -16.90
C TYR A 121 9.66 9.02 -16.31
N SER A 122 8.78 8.65 -15.38
CA SER A 122 7.95 9.59 -14.65
C SER A 122 7.99 9.27 -13.17
N ILE A 123 7.73 10.29 -12.36
CA ILE A 123 7.48 10.11 -10.94
C ILE A 123 6.00 9.78 -10.79
N ARG A 124 5.65 8.76 -10.04
CA ARG A 124 4.27 8.51 -9.62
C ARG A 124 4.24 8.43 -8.11
N CYS A 125 3.32 9.18 -7.51
CA CYS A 125 3.05 9.17 -6.09
C CYS A 125 1.74 8.43 -5.82
N LEU A 126 1.73 7.66 -4.74
CA LEU A 126 0.63 6.83 -4.29
C LEU A 126 0.27 7.22 -2.85
N CYS A 127 -1.02 7.29 -2.56
CA CYS A 127 -1.53 7.64 -1.23
C CYS A 127 -2.84 6.90 -0.95
N ASN A 128 -3.10 6.59 0.32
CA ASN A 128 -4.22 5.75 0.78
C ASN A 128 -5.26 6.57 1.57
N ARG A 129 -5.65 7.75 1.04
CA ARG A 129 -6.61 8.65 1.68
C ARG A 129 -7.53 9.29 0.66
N SER A 130 -8.82 9.41 1.00
CA SER A 130 -9.81 10.03 0.10
C SER A 130 -9.35 11.43 -0.36
N GLY A 131 -9.33 11.64 -1.68
CA GLY A 131 -8.95 12.89 -2.34
C GLY A 131 -7.47 13.28 -2.21
N CYS A 132 -6.57 12.38 -1.79
CA CYS A 132 -5.16 12.69 -1.57
C CYS A 132 -4.36 13.03 -2.83
N ASN A 133 -4.81 12.56 -3.99
CA ASN A 133 -4.22 12.85 -5.29
C ASN A 133 -4.77 14.15 -5.91
N ILE A 134 -4.60 15.27 -5.21
CA ILE A 134 -5.17 16.55 -5.68
C ILE A 134 -4.64 16.91 -7.09
N PRO A 135 -5.53 17.22 -8.05
CA PRO A 135 -5.12 17.68 -9.37
C PRO A 135 -4.47 19.06 -9.26
N GLY A 136 -3.29 19.22 -9.86
CA GLY A 136 -2.57 20.49 -9.86
C GLY A 136 -1.07 20.27 -9.78
N SER A 137 -0.37 21.22 -9.17
CA SER A 137 1.08 21.18 -9.09
C SER A 137 1.60 20.15 -8.09
N MET A 138 2.83 19.69 -8.32
CA MET A 138 3.52 18.78 -7.41
C MET A 138 3.69 19.39 -6.01
N TYR A 139 3.88 20.71 -5.95
CA TYR A 139 3.91 21.46 -4.69
C TYR A 139 2.59 21.36 -3.94
N ASN A 140 1.45 21.49 -4.62
CA ASN A 140 0.13 21.40 -3.99
C ASN A 140 -0.15 19.99 -3.48
N PHE A 141 0.23 18.96 -4.25
CA PHE A 141 0.14 17.57 -3.82
C PHE A 141 0.88 17.33 -2.51
N PHE A 142 2.15 17.74 -2.41
CA PHE A 142 2.92 17.53 -1.18
C PHE A 142 2.38 18.36 -0.03
N THR A 143 2.04 19.63 -0.28
CA THR A 143 1.47 20.51 0.74
C THR A 143 0.19 19.92 1.35
N PHE A 144 -0.70 19.36 0.53
CA PHE A 144 -1.91 18.71 1.02
C PHE A 144 -1.63 17.43 1.84
N ASN A 145 -0.57 16.71 1.48
CA ASN A 145 -0.17 15.47 2.13
C ASN A 145 0.94 15.67 3.18
N GLN A 146 1.17 16.89 3.68
CA GLN A 146 2.15 17.15 4.74
C GLN A 146 1.70 16.71 6.13
N SER A 147 0.39 16.64 6.37
CA SER A 147 -0.16 16.30 7.67
C SER A 147 -1.05 15.06 7.59
N PRO A 148 -0.99 14.16 8.59
CA PRO A 148 -2.01 13.13 8.76
C PRO A 148 -3.35 13.83 8.99
N ILE A 149 -4.42 13.33 8.35
CA ILE A 149 -5.76 13.74 8.75
C ILE A 149 -6.02 13.03 10.08
N VAL A 150 -6.16 13.81 11.14
CA VAL A 150 -6.69 13.31 12.41
C VAL A 150 -8.18 13.07 12.16
N LEU A 151 -8.58 11.80 12.12
CA LEU A 151 -10.00 11.41 12.10
C LEU A 151 -10.61 11.62 13.48
#